data_AF-A0A7V2XAR8-F1
#
_entry.id   AF-A0A7V2XAR8-F1
#
_cell.length_a   1.000
_cell.length_b   1.000
_cell.length_c   1.000
_cell.angle_alpha   90.00
_cell.angle_beta   90.00
_cell.angle_gamma   90.00
#
_symmetry.space_group_name_H-M   'P 1'
#
loop_
_entity.id
_entity.type
_entity.pdbx_description
1 polymer ?
#
loop_
_entity_poly.entity_id
_entity_poly.type
_entity_poly.pdbx_seq_one_letter_code
_entity_poly.pdbx_strand_id
1 'polypeptide(L)'
;MASWENHLNQNRERQLGELLEFLRIPSISALPAHAADVQRAAEWVEKWMKAAGIESVRILPTGGHPVVYGDWLHAPGKPTVLIYGHFDTQPVDPLNLWDSPPFEPVIKGNRVYARGASDNKGNLFIPLTVVEALLRTSGRLPLNARPRQPHRPSRCHWRRTLP
;
A
#
# COMPACT_ATOMS: atom_id res chain seq x y z
N MET A 1 -18.73 6.10 -18.10
CA MET A 1 -17.69 5.85 -17.08
C MET A 1 -17.85 6.86 -15.97
N ALA A 2 -17.77 6.43 -14.72
CA ALA A 2 -17.78 7.32 -13.58
C ALA A 2 -16.56 8.26 -13.62
N SER A 3 -16.63 9.43 -12.97
CA SER A 3 -15.54 10.41 -12.99
C SER A 3 -14.21 9.83 -12.49
N TRP A 4 -14.25 8.96 -11.48
CA TRP A 4 -13.07 8.29 -10.94
C TRP A 4 -12.48 7.23 -11.88
N GLU A 5 -13.30 6.49 -12.64
CA GLU A 5 -12.82 5.52 -13.65
C GLU A 5 -12.04 6.24 -14.76
N ASN A 6 -12.57 7.37 -15.23
CA ASN A 6 -11.90 8.21 -16.22
C ASN A 6 -10.57 8.74 -15.67
N HIS A 7 -10.54 9.17 -14.42
CA HIS A 7 -9.30 9.62 -13.78
C HIS A 7 -8.24 8.51 -13.71
N LEU A 8 -8.63 7.28 -13.35
CA LEU A 8 -7.73 6.13 -13.36
C LEU A 8 -7.17 5.85 -14.77
N ASN A 9 -8.04 5.86 -15.79
CA ASN A 9 -7.61 5.64 -17.17
C ASN A 9 -6.63 6.70 -17.67
N GLN A 10 -6.89 7.98 -17.36
CA GLN A 10 -6.03 9.10 -17.77
C GLN A 10 -4.68 9.13 -17.05
N ASN A 11 -4.61 8.61 -15.82
CA ASN A 11 -3.39 8.63 -15.00
C ASN A 11 -2.65 7.28 -15.00
N ARG A 12 -3.09 6.32 -15.82
CA ARG A 12 -2.56 4.95 -15.81
C ARG A 12 -1.04 4.88 -15.96
N GLU A 13 -0.45 5.67 -16.86
CA GLU A 13 0.99 5.67 -17.09
C GLU A 13 1.77 6.21 -15.89
N ARG A 14 1.28 7.31 -15.29
CA ARG A 14 1.84 7.88 -14.05
C ARG A 14 1.79 6.86 -12.91
N GLN A 15 0.63 6.26 -12.69
CA GLN A 15 0.39 5.25 -11.65
C GLN A 15 1.23 4.00 -11.84
N LEU A 16 1.40 3.55 -13.09
CA LEU A 16 2.31 2.46 -13.41
C LEU A 16 3.75 2.85 -13.06
N GLY A 17 4.20 4.04 -13.45
CA GLY A 17 5.52 4.58 -13.08
C GLY A 17 5.75 4.59 -11.57
N GLU A 18 4.80 5.11 -10.81
CA GLU A 18 4.82 5.13 -9.33
C GLU A 18 4.93 3.71 -8.74
N LEU A 19 4.19 2.73 -9.28
CA LEU A 19 4.31 1.34 -8.88
C LEU A 19 5.71 0.78 -9.20
N LEU A 20 6.26 1.04 -10.39
CA LEU A 20 7.61 0.57 -10.73
C LEU A 20 8.67 1.20 -9.80
N GLU A 21 8.56 2.49 -9.47
CA GLU A 21 9.43 3.15 -8.49
C GLU A 21 9.34 2.48 -7.12
N PHE A 22 8.13 2.19 -6.64
CA PHE A 22 7.93 1.53 -5.35
C PHE A 22 8.54 0.12 -5.32
N LEU A 23 8.45 -0.61 -6.42
CA LEU A 23 9.04 -1.94 -6.58
C LEU A 23 10.57 -1.92 -6.63
N ARG A 24 11.20 -0.78 -6.95
CA ARG A 24 12.68 -0.65 -6.92
C ARG A 24 13.27 -0.57 -5.52
N ILE A 25 12.44 -0.38 -4.49
CA ILE A 25 12.91 -0.34 -3.10
C ILE A 25 13.09 -1.78 -2.60
N PRO A 26 14.32 -2.26 -2.28
CA PRO A 26 14.57 -3.62 -1.84
C PRO A 26 14.30 -3.78 -0.33
N SER A 27 13.05 -3.55 0.06
CA SER A 27 12.60 -3.59 1.46
C SER A 27 12.49 -5.03 1.99
N ILE A 28 13.61 -5.76 2.08
CA ILE A 28 13.63 -7.15 2.55
C ILE A 28 13.65 -7.19 4.08
N SER A 29 12.51 -7.48 4.70
CA SER A 29 12.37 -7.40 6.18
C SER A 29 13.15 -8.47 6.95
N ALA A 30 13.40 -9.62 6.34
CA ALA A 30 14.10 -10.74 6.98
C ALA A 30 15.60 -10.50 7.16
N LEU A 31 16.18 -9.51 6.47
CA LEU A 31 17.61 -9.24 6.44
C LEU A 31 17.90 -7.89 7.11
N PRO A 32 18.65 -7.84 8.21
CA PRO A 32 18.96 -6.59 8.92
C PRO A 32 19.64 -5.53 8.04
N ALA A 33 20.41 -5.95 7.03
CA ALA A 33 21.06 -5.06 6.07
C ALA A 33 20.06 -4.19 5.28
N HIS A 34 18.80 -4.63 5.15
CA HIS A 34 17.74 -3.93 4.44
C HIS A 34 16.81 -3.13 5.38
N ALA A 35 17.15 -2.96 6.66
CA ALA A 35 16.34 -2.17 7.59
C ALA A 35 16.12 -0.71 7.09
N ALA A 36 17.16 -0.10 6.52
CA ALA A 36 17.05 1.24 5.90
C ALA A 36 16.14 1.24 4.65
N ASP A 37 16.11 0.15 3.88
CA ASP A 37 15.20 0.03 2.74
C ASP A 37 13.74 -0.13 3.16
N VAL A 38 13.49 -0.85 4.25
CA VAL A 38 12.15 -0.96 4.84
C VAL A 38 11.67 0.42 5.33
N GLN A 39 12.55 1.18 5.98
CA GLN A 39 12.25 2.57 6.38
C GLN A 39 11.97 3.45 5.16
N ARG A 40 12.78 3.37 4.10
CA ARG A 40 12.57 4.09 2.84
C ARG A 40 11.25 3.72 2.16
N ALA A 41 10.84 2.45 2.21
CA ALA A 41 9.54 2.00 1.72
C ALA A 41 8.40 2.61 2.55
N ALA A 42 8.54 2.69 3.88
CA ALA A 42 7.56 3.34 4.74
C ALA A 42 7.40 4.84 4.41
N GLU A 43 8.50 5.55 4.18
CA GLU A 43 8.51 6.96 3.77
C GLU A 43 7.87 7.17 2.40
N TRP A 44 8.13 6.27 1.45
CA TRP A 44 7.49 6.30 0.14
C TRP A 44 5.98 6.16 0.26
N VAL A 45 5.50 5.18 1.05
CA VAL A 45 4.06 4.97 1.30
C VAL A 45 3.45 6.16 2.02
N GLU A 46 4.14 6.73 3.02
CA GLU A 46 3.68 7.92 3.74
C GLU A 46 3.47 9.12 2.79
N LYS A 47 4.46 9.39 1.93
CA LYS A 47 4.39 10.46 0.92
C LYS A 47 3.23 10.23 -0.05
N TRP A 48 3.08 8.99 -0.53
CA TRP A 48 2.03 8.63 -1.47
C TRP A 48 0.63 8.76 -0.86
N MET A 49 0.43 8.29 0.38
CA MET A 49 -0.83 8.48 1.11
C MET A 49 -1.19 9.96 1.29
N LYS A 50 -0.20 10.81 1.64
CA LYS A 50 -0.41 12.26 1.73
C LYS A 50 -0.81 12.85 0.37
N ALA A 51 -0.13 12.46 -0.70
CA ALA A 51 -0.42 12.91 -2.06
C ALA A 51 -1.81 12.46 -2.56
N ALA A 52 -2.28 11.31 -2.10
CA ALA A 52 -3.63 10.79 -2.36
C ALA A 52 -4.74 11.59 -1.66
N GLY A 53 -4.41 12.45 -0.69
CA GLY A 53 -5.38 13.22 0.10
C GLY A 53 -5.85 12.51 1.37
N ILE A 54 -5.13 11.47 1.82
CA ILE A 54 -5.37 10.85 3.13
C ILE A 54 -4.82 11.77 4.22
N GLU A 55 -5.51 11.82 5.35
CA GLU A 55 -5.18 12.67 6.48
C GLU A 55 -4.49 11.89 7.61
N SER A 56 -4.01 12.60 8.63
CA SER A 56 -3.36 12.02 9.81
C SER A 56 -2.17 11.08 9.50
N VAL A 57 -1.57 11.21 8.30
CA VAL A 57 -0.58 10.26 7.80
C VAL A 57 0.73 10.40 8.59
N ARG A 58 1.20 9.30 9.16
CA ARG A 58 2.43 9.24 9.95
C ARG A 58 3.05 7.85 9.95
N ILE A 59 4.38 7.82 10.02
CA ILE A 59 5.14 6.61 10.32
C ILE A 59 5.15 6.40 11.84
N LEU A 60 4.75 5.19 12.26
CA LEU A 60 4.73 4.77 13.65
C LEU A 60 5.94 3.85 13.91
N PRO A 61 6.87 4.23 14.80
CA PRO A 61 7.92 3.32 15.21
C PRO A 61 7.32 2.13 15.96
N THR A 62 7.94 0.96 15.79
CA THR A 62 7.59 -0.25 16.53
C THR A 62 8.85 -0.83 17.17
N GLY A 63 8.73 -1.96 17.88
CA GLY A 63 9.90 -2.72 18.32
C GLY A 63 10.68 -3.40 17.18
N GLY A 64 10.23 -3.25 15.94
CA GLY A 64 10.87 -3.74 14.72
C GLY A 64 10.59 -2.80 13.56
N HIS A 65 10.06 -3.33 12.45
CA HIS A 65 9.79 -2.54 11.25
C HIS A 65 8.65 -1.52 11.46
N PRO A 66 8.74 -0.33 10.85
CA PRO A 66 7.75 0.73 11.02
C PRO A 66 6.37 0.35 10.46
N VAL A 67 5.33 1.04 10.92
CA VAL A 67 3.98 0.95 10.37
C VAL A 67 3.57 2.32 9.84
N VAL A 68 3.02 2.39 8.63
CA VAL A 68 2.43 3.63 8.10
C VAL A 68 0.94 3.66 8.43
N TYR A 69 0.50 4.75 9.07
CA TYR A 69 -0.89 5.00 9.42
C TYR A 69 -1.37 6.26 8.72
N GLY A 70 -2.64 6.32 8.30
CA GLY A 70 -3.34 7.53 7.86
C GLY A 70 -4.83 7.25 7.78
N ASP A 71 -5.70 8.23 8.01
CA ASP A 71 -7.15 8.03 8.03
C ASP A 71 -7.90 9.09 7.21
N TRP A 72 -9.14 8.77 6.88
CA TRP A 72 -10.09 9.70 6.29
C TRP A 72 -11.46 9.42 6.90
N LEU A 73 -11.96 10.36 7.71
CA LEU A 73 -13.12 10.16 8.60
C LEU A 73 -14.25 11.16 8.35
N HIS A 74 -14.41 11.61 7.10
CA HIS A 74 -15.40 12.63 6.71
C HIS A 74 -16.69 12.05 6.09
N ALA A 75 -17.02 10.78 6.35
CA ALA A 75 -18.29 10.17 5.96
C ALA A 75 -19.18 9.93 7.19
N PRO A 76 -19.89 10.96 7.70
CA PRO A 76 -20.75 10.82 8.88
C PRO A 76 -21.87 9.79 8.64
N GLY A 77 -22.12 8.94 9.63
CA GLY A 77 -23.14 7.88 9.54
C GLY A 77 -22.78 6.70 8.62
N LYS A 78 -21.55 6.63 8.09
CA LYS A 78 -21.07 5.53 7.25
C LYS A 78 -20.09 4.63 8.02
N PRO A 79 -20.00 3.33 7.68
CA PRO A 79 -19.04 2.43 8.33
C PRO A 79 -17.59 2.80 7.98
N THR A 80 -16.66 2.29 8.80
CA THR A 80 -15.21 2.46 8.62
C THR A 80 -14.60 1.17 8.09
N VAL A 81 -13.89 1.27 6.96
CA VAL A 81 -13.17 0.16 6.33
C VAL A 81 -11.69 0.21 6.68
N LEU A 82 -11.14 -0.97 6.94
CA LEU A 82 -9.71 -1.18 7.14
C LEU A 82 -9.05 -1.64 5.83
N ILE A 83 -8.16 -0.81 5.30
CA ILE A 83 -7.21 -1.22 4.26
C ILE A 83 -5.91 -1.61 4.97
N TYR A 84 -5.54 -2.87 4.86
CA TYR A 84 -4.31 -3.43 5.43
C TYR A 84 -3.48 -4.06 4.32
N GLY A 85 -2.18 -3.84 4.39
CA GLY A 85 -1.17 -4.44 3.52
C GLY A 85 0.20 -4.27 4.13
N HIS A 86 1.22 -4.71 3.40
CA HIS A 86 2.60 -4.57 3.82
C HIS A 86 3.48 -4.15 2.64
N PHE A 87 4.63 -3.54 2.95
CA PHE A 87 5.54 -2.95 1.98
C PHE A 87 6.95 -3.55 2.06
N ASP A 88 7.18 -4.47 2.99
CA ASP A 88 8.34 -5.34 2.99
C ASP A 88 8.15 -6.52 2.02
N THR A 89 9.26 -7.17 1.72
CA THR A 89 9.34 -8.25 0.75
C THR A 89 10.17 -9.41 1.27
N GLN A 90 9.95 -10.60 0.72
CA GLN A 90 10.78 -11.77 0.98
C GLN A 90 12.17 -11.62 0.33
N PRO A 91 13.19 -12.35 0.85
CA PRO A 91 14.46 -12.52 0.17
C PRO A 91 14.32 -12.97 -1.29
N VAL A 92 15.39 -12.76 -2.05
CA VAL A 92 15.40 -12.95 -3.51
C VAL A 92 16.17 -14.20 -3.95
N ASP A 93 16.79 -14.89 -3.01
CA ASP A 93 17.60 -16.07 -3.32
C ASP A 93 16.75 -17.26 -3.81
N PRO A 94 17.30 -18.08 -4.72
CA PRO A 94 18.60 -17.89 -5.37
C PRO A 94 18.50 -16.93 -6.59
N LEU A 95 19.43 -15.97 -6.67
CA LEU A 95 19.40 -14.91 -7.69
C LEU A 95 19.49 -15.44 -9.13
N ASN A 96 20.15 -16.57 -9.37
CA ASN A 96 20.34 -17.14 -10.71
C ASN A 96 19.07 -17.72 -11.34
N LEU A 97 17.97 -17.86 -10.58
CA LEU A 97 16.67 -18.28 -11.11
C LEU A 97 15.82 -17.11 -11.61
N TRP A 98 16.30 -15.87 -11.47
CA TRP A 98 15.61 -14.69 -11.98
C TRP A 98 16.04 -14.38 -13.42
N ASP A 99 15.07 -14.23 -14.32
CA ASP A 99 15.31 -13.76 -15.69
C ASP A 99 15.75 -12.29 -15.77
N SER A 100 15.47 -11.51 -14.73
CA SER A 100 15.77 -10.09 -14.61
C SER A 100 16.00 -9.73 -13.14
N PRO A 101 16.81 -8.71 -12.81
CA PRO A 101 17.09 -8.37 -11.42
C PRO A 101 15.79 -8.14 -10.60
N PRO A 102 15.66 -8.71 -9.38
CA PRO A 102 14.38 -8.75 -8.66
C PRO A 102 13.76 -7.39 -8.38
N PHE A 103 14.58 -6.36 -8.16
CA PHE A 103 14.15 -4.99 -7.88
C PHE A 103 14.35 -4.06 -9.09
N GLU A 104 14.49 -4.62 -10.28
CA GLU A 104 14.39 -3.89 -11.55
C GLU A 104 13.14 -4.34 -12.31
N PRO A 105 11.97 -3.72 -12.04
CA PRO A 105 10.73 -4.12 -12.70
C PRO A 105 10.81 -4.14 -14.21
N VAL A 106 10.43 -5.27 -14.80
CA VAL A 106 10.30 -5.47 -16.24
C VAL A 106 8.85 -5.67 -16.61
N ILE A 107 8.37 -4.96 -17.62
CA ILE A 107 7.05 -5.20 -18.20
C ILE A 107 7.22 -6.18 -19.37
N LYS A 108 6.53 -7.32 -19.31
CA LYS A 108 6.42 -8.25 -20.45
C LYS A 108 4.93 -8.44 -20.78
N GLY A 109 4.50 -7.91 -21.92
CA GLY A 109 3.08 -7.87 -22.28
C GLY A 109 2.28 -7.04 -21.28
N ASN A 110 1.29 -7.66 -20.63
CA ASN A 110 0.42 -7.03 -19.63
C ASN A 110 0.82 -7.33 -18.17
N ARG A 111 2.04 -7.83 -17.93
CA ARG A 111 2.52 -8.25 -16.61
C ARG A 111 3.77 -7.49 -16.20
N VAL A 112 3.84 -7.14 -14.92
CA VAL A 112 5.04 -6.58 -14.27
C VAL A 112 5.75 -7.70 -13.52
N TYR A 113 7.03 -7.90 -13.80
CA TYR A 113 7.90 -8.88 -13.16
C TYR A 113 8.87 -8.14 -12.23
N ALA A 114 8.68 -8.31 -10.92
CA ALA A 114 9.57 -7.81 -9.86
C ALA A 114 9.24 -8.49 -8.53
N ARG A 115 10.21 -8.54 -7.60
CA ARG A 115 9.94 -8.84 -6.20
C ARG A 115 9.03 -7.76 -5.62
N GLY A 116 7.97 -8.19 -4.93
CA GLY A 116 6.99 -7.28 -4.36
C GLY A 116 5.79 -6.99 -5.27
N ALA A 117 5.86 -7.32 -6.57
CA ALA A 117 4.84 -6.93 -7.55
C ALA A 117 3.44 -7.43 -7.15
N SER A 118 3.32 -8.71 -6.83
CA SER A 118 2.07 -9.29 -6.32
C SER A 118 2.00 -9.31 -4.80
N ASP A 119 3.13 -9.51 -4.12
CA ASP A 119 3.18 -9.70 -2.66
C ASP A 119 4.16 -8.72 -1.99
N ASN A 120 3.70 -7.59 -1.44
CA ASN A 120 2.32 -7.07 -1.50
C ASN A 120 2.23 -5.66 -2.05
N LYS A 121 3.32 -5.11 -2.58
CA LYS A 121 3.40 -3.71 -3.01
C LYS A 121 2.33 -3.36 -4.05
N GLY A 122 2.12 -4.19 -5.06
CA GLY A 122 1.05 -3.94 -6.04
C GLY A 122 -0.36 -4.03 -5.44
N ASN A 123 -0.60 -5.01 -4.57
CA ASN A 123 -1.90 -5.18 -3.90
C ASN A 123 -2.19 -4.06 -2.89
N LEU A 124 -1.18 -3.50 -2.24
CA LEU A 124 -1.26 -2.29 -1.43
C LEU A 124 -1.46 -1.04 -2.31
N PHE A 125 -0.85 -1.04 -3.52
CA PHE A 125 -0.88 0.10 -4.43
C PHE A 125 -2.28 0.37 -5.01
N ILE A 126 -3.01 -0.68 -5.36
CA ILE A 126 -4.34 -0.58 -5.98
C ILE A 126 -5.36 0.20 -5.10
N PRO A 127 -5.63 -0.18 -3.83
CA PRO A 127 -6.68 0.47 -3.05
C PRO A 127 -6.39 1.94 -2.76
N LEU A 128 -5.15 2.35 -2.52
CA LEU A 128 -4.88 3.79 -2.29
C LEU A 128 -4.90 4.60 -3.60
N THR A 129 -4.61 3.99 -4.75
CA THR A 129 -4.82 4.63 -6.06
C THR A 129 -6.31 4.91 -6.30
N VAL A 130 -7.19 3.99 -5.89
CA VAL A 130 -8.64 4.19 -5.95
C VAL A 130 -9.09 5.28 -4.97
N VAL A 131 -8.53 5.32 -3.76
CA VAL A 131 -8.78 6.40 -2.79
C VAL A 131 -8.39 7.76 -3.36
N GLU A 132 -7.20 7.88 -3.97
CA GLU A 132 -6.78 9.10 -4.67
C GLU A 132 -7.80 9.50 -5.73
N ALA A 133 -8.18 8.58 -6.63
CA ALA A 133 -9.11 8.87 -7.71
C ALA A 133 -10.47 9.37 -7.20
N LEU A 134 -11.00 8.75 -6.14
CA LEU A 134 -12.26 9.16 -5.52
C LEU A 134 -12.15 10.56 -4.89
N LEU A 135 -11.08 10.82 -4.14
CA LEU A 135 -10.85 12.13 -3.52
C LEU A 135 -10.65 13.23 -4.56
N ARG A 136 -9.85 12.97 -5.61
CA ARG A 136 -9.58 13.93 -6.69
C ARG A 136 -10.80 14.28 -7.52
N THR A 137 -11.73 13.33 -7.71
CA THR A 137 -12.88 13.52 -8.61
C THR A 137 -14.18 13.86 -7.91
N SER A 138 -14.34 13.49 -6.63
CA SER A 138 -15.59 13.72 -5.89
C SER A 138 -15.40 14.51 -4.60
N GLY A 139 -14.15 14.74 -4.17
CA GLY A 139 -13.82 15.43 -2.92
C GLY A 139 -14.13 14.62 -1.65
N ARG A 140 -14.61 13.38 -1.78
CA ARG A 140 -15.03 12.55 -0.64
C ARG A 140 -14.89 11.05 -0.91
N LEU A 141 -14.77 10.27 0.15
CA LEU A 141 -14.94 8.82 0.08
C LEU A 141 -16.38 8.43 0.44
N PRO A 142 -16.93 7.34 -0.13
CA PRO A 142 -18.27 6.85 0.19
C PRO A 142 -18.38 6.27 1.62
N LEU A 143 -17.23 5.93 2.22
CA LEU A 143 -17.06 5.29 3.52
C LEU A 143 -15.88 5.94 4.25
N ASN A 144 -15.81 5.75 5.57
CA ASN A 144 -14.62 6.11 6.32
C ASN A 144 -13.49 5.10 6.02
N ALA A 145 -12.24 5.54 5.96
CA ALA A 145 -11.07 4.70 5.70
C ALA A 145 -10.05 4.83 6.83
N ARG A 146 -9.61 3.71 7.41
CA ARG A 146 -8.65 3.72 8.52
C ARG A 146 -7.84 2.41 8.62
N PRO A 147 -6.50 2.46 8.70
CA PRO A 147 -5.64 1.35 9.14
C PRO A 147 -5.92 0.96 10.60
N ARG A 148 -5.60 -0.28 10.97
CA ARG A 148 -5.83 -0.81 12.32
C ARG A 148 -4.92 -0.06 13.28
N GLN A 149 -5.48 0.54 14.34
CA GLN A 149 -4.65 1.12 15.41
C GLN A 149 -3.90 0.03 16.18
N PRO A 150 -2.60 0.19 16.46
CA PRO A 150 -1.84 -0.74 17.30
C PRO A 150 -2.28 -0.75 18.77
N HIS A 151 -2.89 0.33 19.28
CA HIS A 151 -3.06 0.56 20.73
C HIS A 151 -4.50 0.56 21.25
N ARG A 152 -5.50 0.14 20.47
CA ARG A 152 -6.83 -0.15 21.04
C ARG A 152 -6.94 -1.66 21.28
N PRO A 153 -7.21 -2.12 22.52
CA PRO A 153 -7.65 -3.49 22.74
C PRO A 153 -9.02 -3.62 22.08
N SER A 154 -9.03 -4.05 20.83
CA SER A 154 -10.25 -4.49 20.18
C SER A 154 -10.68 -5.76 20.91
N ARG A 155 -11.80 -5.70 21.63
CA ARG A 155 -12.63 -6.89 21.87
C ARG A 155 -13.05 -7.41 20.50
N CYS A 156 -12.19 -8.20 19.88
CA CYS A 156 -12.57 -9.08 18.80
C CYS A 156 -13.46 -10.16 19.42
N HIS A 157 -14.77 -9.92 19.48
CA HIS A 157 -15.74 -10.99 19.68
C HIS A 157 -15.85 -11.81 18.40
N TRP A 158 -14.82 -12.60 18.11
CA TRP A 158 -14.99 -13.84 17.36
C TRP A 158 -15.51 -14.90 18.34
N ARG A 159 -16.75 -14.74 18.82
CA ARG A 159 -17.48 -15.91 19.31
C ARG A 159 -17.89 -16.69 18.06
N ARG A 160 -17.18 -17.78 17.82
CA ARG A 160 -17.69 -18.94 17.09
C ARG A 160 -19.02 -19.32 17.77
N THR A 161 -20.14 -18.88 17.23
CA THR A 161 -21.41 -19.59 17.41
C THR A 161 -21.45 -20.62 16.29
N LEU A 162 -21.00 -21.83 16.61
CA LEU A 162 -21.50 -23.02 15.94
C LEU A 162 -22.25 -23.82 17.01
N PRO A 163 -23.45 -24.36 16.68
CA PRO A 163 -24.26 -25.15 17.60
C PRO A 163 -23.56 -26.43 18.05
#